data_AF-A0A7R7ZKR9-F1
#
_entry.id   AF-A0A7R7ZKR9-F1
#
_cell.length_a   1.000
_cell.length_b   1.000
_cell.length_c   1.000
_cell.angle_alpha   90.00
_cell.angle_beta   90.00
_cell.angle_gamma   90.00
#
_symmetry.space_group_name_H-M   'P 1'
#
loop_
_entity.id
_entity.type
_entity.pdbx_description
1 polymer ?
#
loop_
_entity_poly.entity_id
_entity_poly.type
_entity_poly.pdbx_seq_one_letter_code
_entity_poly.pdbx_strand_id
1 'polypeptide(L)'
;MQKLARTVKNPHICIYCVPEGTELPEDLILVHELRDHYSLQARRGIGVDDLNEKITDFLSERGKRLSREEWLWRFPRATEEIA
;
A
#
# COMPACT_ATOMS: atom_id res chain seq x y z
N MET A 1 6.29 4.33 7.97
CA MET A 1 5.63 5.07 6.85
C MET A 1 5.45 6.61 6.95
N GLN A 2 5.19 7.22 8.12
CA GLN A 2 4.79 8.65 8.20
C GLN A 2 5.82 9.64 7.62
N LYS A 3 7.12 9.40 7.87
CA LYS A 3 8.21 10.26 7.36
C LYS A 3 8.14 10.39 5.83
N LEU A 4 7.87 9.28 5.13
CA LEU A 4 7.77 9.25 3.67
C LEU A 4 6.62 10.14 3.16
N ALA A 5 5.44 10.04 3.78
CA ALA A 5 4.29 10.87 3.44
C ALA A 5 4.58 12.37 3.61
N ARG A 6 5.43 12.76 4.58
CA ARG A 6 5.83 14.16 4.79
C ARG A 6 6.91 14.64 3.82
N THR A 7 7.82 13.76 3.40
CA THR A 7 8.99 14.15 2.61
C THR A 7 8.83 13.94 1.10
N VAL A 8 7.82 13.18 0.67
CA VAL A 8 7.60 12.93 -0.75
C VAL A 8 7.29 14.23 -1.49
N LYS A 9 8.13 14.53 -2.48
CA LYS A 9 8.03 15.74 -3.30
C LYS A 9 7.17 15.55 -4.56
N ASN A 10 6.86 14.29 -4.91
CA ASN A 10 6.03 14.00 -6.06
C ASN A 10 4.56 14.39 -5.76
N PRO A 11 3.98 15.37 -6.47
CA PRO A 11 2.59 15.78 -6.27
C PRO A 11 1.57 14.71 -6.73
N HIS A 12 2.00 13.73 -7.52
CA HIS A 12 1.15 12.66 -8.05
C HIS A 12 1.20 11.38 -7.21
N ILE A 13 1.63 11.45 -5.94
CA ILE A 13 1.56 10.29 -5.07
C ILE A 13 0.11 9.88 -4.82
N CYS A 14 -0.21 8.62 -5.07
CA CYS A 14 -1.46 7.99 -4.64
C CYS A 14 -1.19 7.17 -3.38
N ILE A 15 -1.94 7.44 -2.30
CA ILE A 15 -1.87 6.64 -1.08
C ILE A 15 -3.15 5.82 -0.98
N TYR A 16 -3.02 4.50 -0.99
CA TYR A 16 -4.13 3.58 -0.77
C TYR A 16 -4.07 3.00 0.64
N CYS A 17 -5.18 3.10 1.37
CA CYS A 17 -5.34 2.44 2.65
C CYS A 17 -6.13 1.15 2.44
N VAL A 18 -5.51 0.00 2.68
CA VAL A 18 -6.15 -1.32 2.63
C VAL A 18 -6.54 -1.71 4.06
N PRO A 19 -7.82 -1.96 4.37
CA PRO A 19 -8.24 -2.40 5.69
C PRO A 19 -7.65 -3.77 6.07
N GLU A 20 -7.39 -3.97 7.37
CA GLU A 20 -7.07 -5.29 7.91
C GLU A 20 -8.21 -6.29 7.61
N GLY A 21 -7.85 -7.54 7.31
CA GLY A 21 -8.81 -8.57 6.92
C GLY A 21 -9.27 -8.51 5.47
N THR A 22 -8.76 -7.56 4.67
CA THR A 22 -9.02 -7.53 3.21
C THR A 22 -8.43 -8.78 2.56
N GLU A 23 -9.25 -9.55 1.87
CA GLU A 23 -8.82 -10.70 1.10
C GLU A 23 -7.97 -10.26 -0.10
N LEU A 24 -6.81 -10.91 -0.27
CA LEU A 24 -5.97 -10.73 -1.44
C LEU A 24 -6.48 -11.61 -2.59
N PRO A 25 -6.43 -11.12 -3.84
CA PRO A 25 -6.63 -11.96 -5.03
C PRO A 25 -5.69 -13.18 -5.00
N GLU A 26 -6.13 -14.30 -5.56
CA GLU A 26 -5.37 -15.58 -5.51
C GLU A 26 -3.95 -15.43 -6.09
N ASP A 27 -3.79 -14.57 -7.10
CA ASP A 27 -2.54 -14.32 -7.82
C ASP A 27 -1.58 -13.35 -7.10
N LEU A 28 -2.02 -12.72 -6.01
CA LEU A 28 -1.21 -11.78 -5.23
C LEU A 28 -0.85 -12.37 -3.87
N ILE A 29 0.31 -11.97 -3.37
CA ILE A 29 0.77 -12.30 -2.02
C ILE A 29 1.34 -11.06 -1.35
N LEU A 30 1.06 -10.91 -0.06
CA LEU A 30 1.67 -9.89 0.78
C LEU A 30 2.79 -10.53 1.58
N VAL A 31 4.02 -10.16 1.28
CA VAL A 31 5.23 -10.63 1.97
C VAL A 31 5.58 -9.63 3.06
N HIS A 32 5.77 -10.12 4.29
CA HIS A 32 6.30 -9.30 5.37
C HIS A 32 7.81 -9.16 5.19
N GLU A 33 8.26 -7.92 5.06
CA GLU A 33 9.67 -7.58 4.88
C GLU A 33 10.24 -7.05 6.22
N LEU A 34 11.35 -6.32 6.16
CA LEU A 34 11.97 -5.74 7.34
C LEU A 34 11.07 -4.67 8.01
N ARG A 35 10.81 -4.84 9.32
CA ARG A 35 10.05 -3.90 10.19
C ARG A 35 8.58 -3.76 9.80
N ASP A 36 8.13 -2.53 9.51
CA ASP A 36 6.75 -2.16 9.14
C ASP A 36 6.49 -2.27 7.62
N HIS A 37 7.46 -2.77 6.85
CA HIS A 37 7.36 -2.84 5.40
C HIS A 37 6.77 -4.17 4.96
N TYR A 38 5.87 -4.09 3.99
CA TYR A 38 5.31 -5.24 3.29
C TYR A 38 5.46 -5.03 1.80
N SER A 39 5.66 -6.14 1.08
CA SER A 39 5.74 -6.16 -0.36
C SER A 39 4.52 -6.88 -0.93
N LEU A 40 3.76 -6.22 -1.81
CA LEU A 40 2.72 -6.87 -2.58
C LEU A 40 3.35 -7.41 -3.87
N GLN A 41 3.27 -8.72 -4.08
CA GLN A 41 3.99 -9.43 -5.14
C GLN A 41 3.08 -10.41 -5.86
N ALA A 42 3.53 -10.90 -7.02
CA ALA A 42 2.92 -12.03 -7.68
C ALA A 42 3.14 -13.31 -6.87
N ARG A 43 2.07 -14.10 -6.69
CA ARG A 43 2.14 -15.41 -6.03
C ARG A 43 2.67 -16.51 -6.96
N ARG A 44 2.46 -16.35 -8.26
CA ARG A 44 2.83 -17.29 -9.33
C ARG A 44 3.53 -16.53 -10.46
N GLY A 45 4.12 -17.25 -11.41
CA GLY A 45 4.70 -16.62 -12.59
C GLY A 45 3.62 -15.97 -13.44
N ILE A 46 3.64 -14.64 -13.56
CA ILE A 46 2.73 -13.85 -14.41
C ILE A 46 3.52 -12.76 -15.16
N GLY A 47 2.93 -12.20 -16.21
CA GLY A 47 3.52 -11.07 -16.94
C GLY A 47 3.56 -9.81 -16.08
N VAL A 48 4.54 -8.92 -16.32
CA VAL A 48 4.67 -7.65 -15.57
C VAL A 48 3.45 -6.75 -15.81
N ASP A 49 2.93 -6.72 -17.02
CA ASP A 49 1.74 -5.92 -17.36
C ASP A 49 0.50 -6.44 -16.63
N ASP A 50 0.29 -7.76 -16.63
CA ASP A 50 -0.80 -8.41 -15.88
C ASP A 50 -0.68 -8.17 -14.37
N LEU A 51 0.54 -8.18 -13.83
CA LEU A 51 0.79 -7.86 -12.42
C LEU A 51 0.40 -6.42 -12.10
N ASN A 52 0.80 -5.47 -12.95
CA ASN A 52 0.47 -4.06 -12.77
C ASN A 52 -1.04 -3.82 -12.81
N GLU A 53 -1.74 -4.46 -13.74
CA GLU A 53 -3.20 -4.39 -13.84
C GLU A 53 -3.85 -4.96 -12.57
N LYS A 54 -3.49 -6.18 -12.17
CA LYS A 54 -4.04 -6.82 -10.96
C LYS A 54 -3.80 -6.02 -9.68
N ILE A 55 -2.62 -5.42 -9.51
CA ILE A 55 -2.33 -4.55 -8.36
C ILE A 55 -3.19 -3.28 -8.42
N THR A 56 -3.32 -2.67 -9.61
CA THR A 56 -4.12 -1.46 -9.80
C THR A 56 -5.58 -1.71 -9.49
N ASP A 57 -6.15 -2.81 -9.97
CA ASP A 57 -7.52 -3.22 -9.72
C ASP A 57 -7.74 -3.50 -8.22
N PHE A 58 -6.87 -4.31 -7.61
CA PHE A 58 -6.95 -4.60 -6.19
C PHE A 58 -6.96 -3.33 -5.33
N LEU A 59 -6.02 -2.40 -5.57
CA LEU A 59 -5.94 -1.16 -4.82
C LEU A 59 -7.14 -0.24 -5.09
N SER A 60 -7.65 -0.22 -6.32
CA SER A 60 -8.79 0.64 -6.70
C SER A 60 -10.12 0.12 -6.16
N GLU A 61 -10.30 -1.20 -6.10
CA GLU A 61 -11.55 -1.83 -5.64
C GLU A 61 -11.59 -2.03 -4.12
N ARG A 62 -10.46 -2.43 -3.51
CA ARG A 62 -10.40 -2.81 -2.09
C ARG A 62 -9.71 -1.76 -1.22
N GLY A 63 -8.89 -0.91 -1.82
CA GLY A 63 -8.22 0.18 -1.13
C GLY A 63 -9.07 1.44 -1.08
N LYS A 64 -8.86 2.24 -0.04
CA LYS A 64 -9.34 3.63 0.01
C LYS A 64 -8.23 4.57 -0.45
N ARG A 65 -8.41 5.19 -1.62
CA ARG A 65 -7.49 6.23 -2.11
C ARG A 65 -7.62 7.50 -1.29
N LEU A 66 -6.49 8.04 -0.83
CA LEU A 66 -6.35 9.28 -0.10
C LEU A 66 -5.28 10.14 -0.78
N SER A 67 -5.49 11.45 -0.72
CA SER A 67 -4.40 12.42 -0.92
C SER A 67 -3.39 12.34 0.23
N ARG A 68 -2.21 12.91 0.00
CA ARG A 68 -1.17 13.03 1.04
C ARG A 68 -1.69 13.78 2.26
N GLU A 69 -2.43 14.87 2.05
CA GLU A 69 -2.98 15.71 3.10
C GLU A 69 -4.04 14.98 3.92
N GLU A 70 -4.96 14.26 3.25
CA GLU A 70 -5.98 13.45 3.93
C GLU A 70 -5.34 12.33 4.77
N TRP A 71 -4.32 11.67 4.23
CA TRP A 71 -3.59 10.64 4.95
C TRP A 71 -2.86 11.20 6.18
N LEU A 72 -2.17 12.34 6.04
CA LEU A 72 -1.47 13.00 7.15
C LEU A 72 -2.42 13.50 8.23
N TRP A 73 -3.62 13.96 7.85
CA TRP A 73 -4.65 14.36 8.80
C TRP A 73 -5.21 13.15 9.56
N ARG A 74 -5.47 12.04 8.86
CA ARG A 74 -6.01 10.81 9.45
C ARG A 74 -4.99 10.08 10.33
N PHE A 75 -3.71 10.11 9.98
CA PHE A 75 -2.61 9.43 10.66
C PHE A 75 -1.51 10.42 11.06
N PRO A 76 -1.75 11.27 12.08
CA PRO A 76 -0.86 12.39 12.39
C PRO A 76 0.50 11.97 12.99
N ARG A 77 0.56 10.77 13.58
CA ARG A 77 1.75 10.21 14.25
C ARG A 77 2.02 8.81 13.72
N ALA A 78 3.29 8.41 13.71
CA ALA A 78 3.65 7.03 13.45
C ALA A 78 3.05 6.13 14.54
N THR A 79 2.50 4.99 14.14
CA THR A 79 1.92 3.99 15.04
C THR A 79 2.88 2.83 15.32
N GLU A 80 4.10 2.89 14.78
CA GLU A 80 5.15 1.93 15.11
C GLU A 80 5.46 2.07 16.61
N GLU A 81 5.11 1.06 17.40
CA GLU A 81 5.54 0.98 18.80
C GLU A 81 7.07 0.97 18.85
N ILE A 82 7.63 1.73 19.79
CA ILE A 82 9.02 1.56 20.22
C ILE A 82 9.05 0.18 20.90
N ALA A 83 9.45 -0.84 20.16
CA ALA A 83 9.90 -2.10 20.73
C ALA A 83 11.31 -1.92 21.31
#